data_AF-A0A7X6XC60-F1
#
_entry.id   AF-A0A7X6XC60-F1
#
_cell.length_a   1.000
_cell.length_b   1.000
_cell.length_c   1.000
_cell.angle_alpha   90.00
_cell.angle_beta   90.00
_cell.angle_gamma   90.00
#
_symmetry.space_group_name_H-M   'P 1'
#
loop_
_entity.id
_entity.type
_entity.pdbx_description
1 polymer ?
#
loop_
_entity_poly.entity_id
_entity_poly.type
_entity_poly.pdbx_seq_one_letter_code
_entity_poly.pdbx_strand_id
1 'polypeptide(L)'
;MKALTIKEPWASLIIEGHKKYEFRSWKTNYRGKIYIHAGQTIEKEYLKKFDKYNITYSKGEIIGEAYITDCILVNKDFNNKLIKENHNIYGNNDHTNEYAWKLENIKKYKNKIKIKGQLGLWNYSK
;
A
#
# COMPACT_ATOMS: atom_id res chain seq x y z
N MET A 1 -16.27 1.62 -7.62
CA MET A 1 -14.82 1.42 -7.86
C MET A 1 -14.26 0.45 -6.82
N LYS A 2 -13.13 -0.21 -7.08
CA LYS A 2 -12.49 -1.09 -6.09
C LYS A 2 -11.73 -0.27 -5.03
N ALA A 3 -11.59 -0.82 -3.84
CA ALA A 3 -10.81 -0.26 -2.75
C ALA A 3 -9.97 -1.35 -2.08
N LEU A 4 -8.79 -0.98 -1.58
CA LEU A 4 -7.91 -1.86 -0.83
C LEU A 4 -7.60 -1.24 0.53
N THR A 5 -7.90 -1.98 1.60
CA THR A 5 -7.54 -1.58 2.96
C THR A 5 -6.11 -2.03 3.27
N ILE A 6 -5.27 -1.07 3.66
CA ILE A 6 -3.85 -1.24 3.96
C ILE A 6 -3.60 -0.68 5.37
N LYS A 7 -2.80 -1.38 6.18
CA LYS A 7 -2.44 -0.89 7.51
C LYS A 7 -1.54 0.34 7.40
N GLU A 8 -1.61 1.23 8.39
CA GLU A 8 -0.62 2.29 8.51
C GLU A 8 0.68 1.74 9.12
N PRO A 9 1.86 2.30 8.80
CA PRO A 9 2.10 3.51 7.99
C PRO A 9 2.12 3.28 6.46
N TRP A 10 1.91 2.03 6.01
CA TRP A 10 2.11 1.61 4.62
C TRP A 10 1.12 2.26 3.65
N ALA A 11 -0.15 2.43 4.05
CA ALA A 11 -1.15 3.12 3.25
C ALA A 11 -0.69 4.55 2.90
N SER A 12 -0.23 5.30 3.92
CA SER A 12 0.29 6.64 3.71
C SER A 12 1.58 6.65 2.90
N LEU A 13 2.52 5.73 3.13
CA LEU A 13 3.74 5.63 2.32
C LEU A 13 3.47 5.39 0.82
N ILE A 14 2.40 4.67 0.49
CA ILE A 14 1.95 4.51 -0.90
C ILE A 14 1.45 5.85 -1.46
N ILE A 15 0.56 6.53 -0.72
CA ILE A 15 -0.06 7.78 -1.17
C ILE A 15 0.92 8.96 -1.25
N GLU A 16 1.95 8.98 -0.41
CA GLU A 16 3.06 9.95 -0.49
C GLU A 16 4.10 9.56 -1.56
N GLY A 17 3.94 8.41 -2.23
CA GLY A 17 4.81 7.96 -3.33
C GLY A 17 6.13 7.31 -2.90
N HIS A 18 6.32 7.02 -1.61
CA HIS A 18 7.51 6.35 -1.09
C HIS A 18 7.50 4.83 -1.32
N LYS A 19 6.32 4.20 -1.39
CA LYS A 19 6.14 2.76 -1.58
C LYS A 19 5.36 2.48 -2.87
N LYS A 20 5.97 1.71 -3.77
CA LYS A 20 5.42 1.40 -5.11
C LYS A 20 4.74 0.03 -5.18
N TYR A 21 5.11 -0.88 -4.29
CA TYR A 21 4.57 -2.25 -4.28
C TYR A 21 3.84 -2.52 -2.98
N GLU A 22 2.60 -2.99 -3.08
CA GLU A 22 1.85 -3.57 -1.98
C GLU A 22 2.00 -5.10 -2.03
N PHE A 23 2.33 -5.73 -0.91
CA PHE A 23 2.55 -7.18 -0.86
C PHE A 23 1.35 -7.91 -0.27
N ARG A 24 0.97 -9.01 -0.90
CA ARG A 24 -0.14 -9.85 -0.46
C ARG A 24 0.20 -11.32 -0.67
N SER A 25 -0.30 -12.19 0.19
CA SER A 25 -0.20 -13.64 0.04
C SER A 25 -1.02 -14.22 -1.12
N TRP A 26 -1.77 -13.38 -1.85
CA TRP A 26 -2.67 -13.81 -2.91
C TRP A 26 -2.54 -12.94 -4.17
N LYS A 27 -2.75 -13.59 -5.32
CA LYS A 27 -2.69 -12.98 -6.65
C LYS A 27 -3.96 -12.22 -6.98
N THR A 28 -3.84 -11.07 -7.64
CA THR A 28 -4.98 -10.41 -8.30
C THR A 28 -4.79 -10.31 -9.82
N ASN A 29 -5.87 -10.61 -10.55
CA ASN A 29 -5.95 -10.33 -11.99
C ASN A 29 -6.53 -8.93 -12.27
N TYR A 30 -6.97 -8.21 -11.24
CA TYR A 30 -7.48 -6.85 -11.42
C TYR A 30 -6.37 -5.92 -11.88
N ARG A 31 -6.65 -5.13 -12.92
CA ARG A 31 -5.81 -4.03 -13.39
C ARG A 31 -6.68 -2.81 -13.57
N GLY A 32 -6.25 -1.69 -12.99
CA GLY A 32 -7.05 -0.46 -12.99
C GLY A 32 -7.04 0.25 -11.66
N LYS A 33 -7.89 1.28 -11.58
CA LYS A 33 -7.92 2.22 -10.47
C LYS A 33 -8.56 1.61 -9.23
N ILE A 34 -7.89 1.79 -8.10
CA ILE A 34 -8.37 1.44 -6.76
C ILE A 34 -8.30 2.67 -5.84
N TYR A 35 -9.19 2.72 -4.86
CA TYR A 35 -9.00 3.57 -3.69
C TYR A 35 -8.00 2.92 -2.72
N ILE A 36 -7.12 3.74 -2.14
CA ILE A 36 -6.29 3.35 -1.01
C ILE A 36 -7.00 3.77 0.27
N HIS A 37 -7.38 2.76 1.07
CA HIS A 37 -8.01 2.94 2.36
C HIS A 37 -7.00 2.66 3.47
N ALA A 38 -6.79 3.65 4.35
CA ALA A 38 -6.01 3.48 5.57
C ALA A 38 -6.85 2.72 6.60
N GLY A 39 -6.39 1.53 6.98
CA GLY A 39 -7.03 0.70 8.00
C GLY A 39 -7.07 1.36 9.38
N GLN A 40 -7.77 0.73 10.31
CA GLN A 40 -7.87 1.24 11.69
C GLN A 40 -6.59 0.98 12.51
N THR A 41 -5.80 -0.01 12.10
CA THR A 41 -4.59 -0.44 12.80
C THR A 41 -3.35 0.23 12.22
N ILE A 42 -2.46 0.65 13.12
CA ILE A 42 -1.14 1.18 12.80
C ILE A 42 -0.07 0.27 13.38
N GLU A 43 0.92 -0.08 12.56
CA GLU A 43 2.09 -0.86 12.94
C GLU A 43 3.11 0.09 13.58
N LYS A 44 2.95 0.28 14.90
CA LYS A 44 3.65 1.30 15.70
C LYS A 44 5.16 1.15 15.66
N GLU A 45 5.67 -0.06 15.50
CA GLU A 45 7.09 -0.37 15.37
C GLU A 45 7.75 0.36 14.19
N TYR A 46 6.99 0.68 13.14
CA TYR A 46 7.51 1.38 11.97
C TYR A 46 7.39 2.90 12.03
N LEU A 47 6.66 3.45 13.00
CA LEU A 47 6.43 4.90 13.11
C LEU A 47 7.74 5.68 13.23
N LYS A 48 8.62 5.27 14.15
CA LYS A 48 9.94 5.90 14.34
C LYS A 48 10.81 5.83 13.10
N LYS A 49 10.73 4.73 12.33
CA LYS A 49 11.49 4.54 11.09
C LYS A 49 11.09 5.55 10.02
N PHE A 50 9.80 5.92 9.99
CA PHE A 50 9.24 6.79 8.97
C PHE A 50 9.01 8.24 9.45
N ASP A 51 9.48 8.60 10.64
CA ASP A 51 9.33 9.93 11.21
C ASP A 51 9.93 11.03 10.31
N LYS A 52 11.11 10.74 9.73
CA LYS A 52 11.82 11.65 8.81
C LYS A 52 11.05 12.04 7.55
N TYR A 53 9.96 11.32 7.21
CA TYR A 53 9.15 11.63 6.04
C TYR A 53 8.02 12.63 6.34
N ASN A 54 7.84 13.05 7.61
CA ASN A 54 6.83 14.02 8.03
C ASN A 54 5.40 13.67 7.56
N ILE A 55 5.06 12.38 7.63
CA ILE A 55 3.79 11.84 7.12
C ILE A 55 2.71 11.94 8.20
N THR A 56 1.53 12.44 7.81
CA THR A 56 0.34 12.39 8.66
C THR A 56 -0.48 11.13 8.37
N TYR A 57 -0.51 10.20 9.31
CA TYR A 57 -1.25 8.95 9.17
C TYR A 57 -2.76 9.14 9.35
N SER A 58 -3.54 8.31 8.66
CA SER A 58 -5.01 8.33 8.70
C SER A 58 -5.56 7.04 9.30
N LYS A 59 -6.81 7.02 9.75
CA LYS A 59 -7.43 5.80 10.32
C LYS A 59 -8.88 5.66 9.89
N GLY A 60 -9.19 4.59 9.18
CA GLY A 60 -10.55 4.29 8.74
C GLY A 60 -11.05 5.22 7.64
N GLU A 61 -10.16 5.61 6.71
CA GLU A 61 -10.48 6.59 5.68
C GLU A 61 -9.87 6.20 4.32
N ILE A 62 -10.56 6.52 3.23
CA ILE A 62 -9.95 6.58 1.90
C ILE A 62 -9.12 7.85 1.83
N ILE A 63 -7.83 7.66 1.56
CA ILE A 63 -6.81 8.73 1.58
C ILE A 63 -6.30 9.12 0.19
N GLY A 64 -6.67 8.35 -0.82
CA GLY A 64 -6.31 8.60 -2.21
C GLY A 64 -6.68 7.45 -3.13
N GLU A 65 -6.13 7.49 -4.33
CA GLU A 65 -6.28 6.45 -5.35
C GLU A 65 -4.94 6.10 -5.99
N ALA A 66 -4.86 4.90 -6.55
CA ALA A 66 -3.73 4.35 -7.28
C ALA A 66 -4.23 3.40 -8.38
N TYR A 67 -3.38 3.06 -9.34
CA TYR A 67 -3.64 2.03 -10.33
C TYR A 67 -2.84 0.78 -9.99
N ILE A 68 -3.50 -0.38 -9.93
CA ILE A 68 -2.79 -1.65 -10.00
C ILE A 68 -2.44 -1.88 -11.47
N THR A 69 -1.16 -1.79 -11.80
CA THR A 69 -0.67 -1.99 -13.18
C THR A 69 -0.01 -3.35 -13.37
N ASP A 70 0.47 -3.96 -12.29
CA ASP A 70 1.02 -5.32 -12.32
C ASP A 70 0.84 -6.08 -11.00
N CYS A 71 1.00 -7.40 -11.05
CA CYS A 71 0.96 -8.32 -9.90
C CYS A 71 1.99 -9.42 -10.12
N ILE A 72 3.14 -9.27 -9.47
CA ILE A 72 4.36 -10.05 -9.72
C ILE A 72 4.56 -11.04 -8.57
N LEU A 73 4.74 -12.33 -8.88
CA LEU A 73 5.19 -13.30 -7.87
C LEU A 73 6.63 -12.98 -7.50
N VAL A 74 6.88 -12.72 -6.23
CA VAL A 74 8.19 -12.29 -5.73
C VAL A 74 9.11 -13.50 -5.60
N ASN A 75 10.18 -13.51 -6.39
CA ASN A 75 11.32 -14.40 -6.19
C ASN A 75 12.43 -13.68 -5.39
N LYS A 76 13.47 -14.43 -4.99
CA LYS A 76 14.59 -13.89 -4.21
C LYS A 76 15.30 -12.73 -4.90
N ASP A 77 15.50 -12.82 -6.22
CA ASP A 77 16.20 -11.78 -6.98
C ASP A 77 15.41 -10.46 -7.00
N PHE A 78 14.10 -10.55 -7.20
CA PHE A 78 13.22 -9.39 -7.17
C PHE A 78 13.13 -8.79 -5.76
N ASN A 79 13.02 -9.61 -4.72
CA ASN A 79 13.05 -9.16 -3.34
C ASN A 79 14.36 -8.39 -3.04
N ASN A 80 15.50 -8.97 -3.38
CA ASN A 80 16.81 -8.34 -3.21
C ASN A 80 16.95 -7.05 -4.01
N LYS A 81 16.38 -6.98 -5.22
CA LYS A 81 16.35 -5.75 -6.03
C LYS A 81 15.57 -4.64 -5.32
N LEU A 82 14.40 -4.94 -4.75
CA LEU A 82 13.59 -3.97 -4.01
C LEU A 82 14.31 -3.48 -2.74
N ILE A 83 14.96 -4.39 -2.00
CA ILE A 83 15.77 -4.03 -0.83
C ILE A 83 16.90 -3.08 -1.22
N LYS A 84 17.58 -3.32 -2.34
CA LYS A 84 18.63 -2.42 -2.87
C LYS A 84 18.06 -1.07 -3.33
N GLU A 85 16.87 -1.04 -3.93
CA GLU A 85 16.22 0.21 -4.34
C GLU A 85 15.86 1.07 -3.14
N ASN A 86 15.26 0.48 -2.10
CA ASN A 86 14.92 1.20 -0.88
C ASN A 86 14.83 0.26 0.33
N HIS A 87 15.95 0.08 1.02
CA HIS A 87 16.04 -0.76 2.22
C HIS A 87 15.07 -0.30 3.33
N ASN A 88 14.78 1.00 3.42
CA ASN A 88 13.86 1.51 4.44
C ASN A 88 12.41 1.07 4.19
N ILE A 89 12.01 0.86 2.93
CA ILE A 89 10.64 0.48 2.57
C ILE A 89 10.49 -1.03 2.42
N TYR A 90 11.49 -1.71 1.86
CA TYR A 90 11.40 -3.12 1.46
C TYR A 90 12.28 -4.06 2.28
N GLY A 91 13.16 -3.55 3.16
CA GLY A 91 14.09 -4.37 3.95
C GLY A 91 13.55 -4.91 5.27
N ASN A 92 12.25 -4.72 5.57
CA ASN A 92 11.70 -5.14 6.87
C ASN A 92 11.37 -6.64 6.92
N ASN A 93 10.90 -7.21 5.81
CA ASN A 93 10.47 -8.59 5.73
C ASN A 93 10.99 -9.20 4.42
N ASP A 94 11.14 -10.52 4.41
CA ASP A 94 11.31 -11.26 3.16
C ASP A 94 9.94 -11.47 2.54
N HIS A 95 9.72 -10.89 1.35
CA HIS A 95 8.48 -11.00 0.61
C HIS A 95 8.50 -12.13 -0.42
N THR A 96 9.54 -12.99 -0.42
CA THR A 96 9.62 -14.14 -1.31
C THR A 96 8.38 -15.04 -1.18
N ASN A 97 7.82 -15.47 -2.32
CA ASN A 97 6.56 -16.21 -2.45
C ASN A 97 5.27 -15.41 -2.18
N GLU A 98 5.37 -14.11 -1.90
CA GLU A 98 4.20 -13.21 -1.94
C GLU A 98 4.01 -12.61 -3.34
N TYR A 99 2.90 -11.88 -3.52
CA TYR A 99 2.61 -11.13 -4.73
C TYR A 99 2.81 -9.64 -4.50
N ALA A 100 3.71 -9.03 -5.25
CA ALA A 100 3.93 -7.60 -5.30
C ALA A 100 2.97 -6.96 -6.31
N TRP A 101 1.98 -6.24 -5.80
CA TRP A 101 1.04 -5.46 -6.59
C TRP A 101 1.67 -4.11 -6.88
N LYS A 102 2.01 -3.86 -8.15
CA LYS A 102 2.61 -2.61 -8.59
C LYS A 102 1.56 -1.52 -8.65
N LEU A 103 1.79 -0.43 -7.91
CA LEU A 103 0.92 0.72 -7.80
C LEU A 103 1.53 1.92 -8.52
N GLU A 104 0.78 2.51 -9.45
CA GLU A 104 1.19 3.68 -10.24
C GLU A 104 0.07 4.73 -10.28
N ASN A 105 0.35 5.91 -10.83
CA ASN A 105 -0.61 7.02 -10.98
C ASN A 105 -1.29 7.40 -9.65
N ILE A 106 -0.48 7.54 -8.59
CA ILE A 106 -0.94 7.88 -7.25
C ILE A 106 -1.56 9.27 -7.24
N LYS A 107 -2.74 9.40 -6.62
CA LYS A 107 -3.39 10.68 -6.35
C LYS A 107 -3.83 10.74 -4.89
N LYS A 108 -3.12 11.59 -4.12
CA LYS A 108 -3.44 11.92 -2.73
C LYS A 108 -4.67 12.82 -2.65
N TYR A 109 -5.55 12.55 -1.69
CA TYR A 109 -6.73 13.37 -1.46
C TYR A 109 -6.49 14.40 -0.35
N LYS A 110 -6.91 15.64 -0.60
CA LYS A 110 -7.01 16.68 0.44
C LYS A 110 -8.17 16.38 1.39
N ASN A 111 -9.33 16.03 0.81
CA ASN A 111 -10.54 15.66 1.56
C ASN A 111 -10.66 14.13 1.59
N LYS A 112 -10.33 13.54 2.74
CA LYS A 112 -10.40 12.09 3.00
C LYS A 112 -11.85 11.66 3.20
N ILE A 113 -12.17 10.40 2.89
CA ILE A 113 -13.53 9.86 3.02
C ILE A 113 -13.56 8.84 4.16
N LYS A 114 -14.25 9.16 5.26
CA LYS A 114 -14.45 8.24 6.39
C LYS A 114 -15.33 7.07 6.00
N ILE A 115 -14.80 5.85 6.12
CA ILE A 115 -15.55 4.62 5.84
C ILE A 115 -14.89 3.42 6.52
N LYS A 116 -15.71 2.47 6.96
CA LYS A 116 -15.21 1.18 7.47
C LYS A 116 -14.58 0.38 6.33
N GLY A 117 -13.31 0.00 6.50
CA GLY A 117 -12.60 -0.86 5.56
C GLY A 117 -13.13 -2.29 5.56
N GLN A 118 -12.77 -3.05 4.53
CA GLN A 118 -13.15 -4.46 4.37
C GLN A 118 -11.93 -5.29 3.93
N LEU A 119 -12.00 -6.60 4.15
CA LEU A 119 -10.98 -7.53 3.70
C LEU A 119 -11.02 -7.70 2.17
N GLY A 120 -9.87 -8.03 1.59
CA GLY A 120 -9.72 -8.24 0.15
C GLY A 120 -9.82 -6.95 -0.67
N LEU A 121 -10.05 -7.13 -1.98
CA LEU A 121 -10.29 -6.02 -2.92
C LEU A 121 -11.80 -5.78 -3.04
N TRP A 122 -12.30 -4.85 -2.22
CA TRP A 122 -13.74 -4.66 -2.00
C TRP A 122 -14.34 -3.57 -2.91
N ASN A 123 -15.67 -3.62 -3.07
CA ASN A 123 -16.39 -2.64 -3.87
C ASN A 123 -16.78 -1.44 -3.02
N TYR A 124 -16.42 -0.23 -3.47
CA TYR A 124 -16.95 1.02 -2.95
C TYR A 124 -17.74 1.73 -4.06
N SER A 125 -19.06 1.77 -3.90
CA SER A 125 -19.96 2.66 -4.63
C SER A 125 -20.27 3.84 -3.73
N LYS A 126 -20.03 5.05 -4.24
CA LYS A 126 -20.49 6.29 -3.60
C LYS A 126 -21.95 6.50 -3.90
#